data_AF-A0A183LUN4-F1
#
_entry.id   AF-A0A183LUN4-F1
#
_cell.length_a   1.000
_cell.length_b   1.000
_cell.length_c   1.000
_cell.angle_alpha   90.00
_cell.angle_beta   90.00
_cell.angle_gamma   90.00
#
_symmetry.space_group_name_H-M   'P 1'
#
loop_
_entity.id
_entity.type
_entity.pdbx_description
1 polymer ?
#
loop_
_entity_poly.entity_id
_entity_poly.type
_entity_poly.pdbx_seq_one_letter_code
_entity_poly.pdbx_strand_id
1 'polypeptide(L)'
;METLVQKFCLSERNSASSESQVSHIDSVINAIHEFNFDGVAGVPFESWFKKYEDLFYIDLCELDGASKVRILLKKFGTMEHERYSNFVLPKNPRDFSFDETVKTLSQIFGEQSSLFTIRYQCSKIMKEPGDDWVKHAGIVNRECERFKLSPMTEDQFKCLVFVCSLRSPEDADI
;
A
#
# COMPACT_ATOMS: atom_id res chain seq x y z
N MET A 1 18.08 -31.54 -44.44
CA MET A 1 17.77 -32.15 -43.13
C MET A 1 18.17 -31.22 -41.98
N GLU A 2 19.22 -30.41 -42.12
CA GLU A 2 19.67 -29.42 -41.11
C GLU A 2 18.63 -28.34 -40.77
N THR A 3 17.87 -27.84 -41.74
CA THR A 3 16.87 -26.77 -41.56
C THR A 3 15.66 -27.18 -40.71
N LEU A 4 15.33 -28.47 -40.65
CA LEU A 4 14.24 -29.00 -39.81
C LEU A 4 14.68 -29.15 -38.35
N VAL A 5 15.92 -29.61 -38.13
CA VAL A 5 16.50 -29.78 -36.78
C VAL A 5 16.73 -28.41 -36.13
N GLN A 6 17.21 -27.42 -36.89
CA GLN A 6 17.36 -26.04 -36.39
C GLN A 6 16.02 -25.42 -35.97
N LYS A 7 14.95 -25.64 -36.75
CA LYS A 7 13.61 -25.11 -36.45
C LYS A 7 13.01 -25.76 -35.19
N PHE A 8 13.29 -27.05 -34.99
CA PHE A 8 12.86 -27.81 -33.81
C PHE A 8 13.60 -27.36 -32.53
N CYS A 9 14.93 -27.17 -32.60
CA CYS A 9 15.70 -26.67 -31.46
C CYS A 9 15.35 -25.22 -31.07
N LEU A 10 14.94 -24.39 -32.04
CA LEU A 10 14.46 -23.02 -31.78
C LEU A 10 13.10 -23.02 -31.08
N SER A 11 12.19 -23.94 -31.46
CA SER A 11 10.91 -24.09 -30.76
C SER A 11 11.06 -24.60 -29.33
N GLU A 12 11.97 -25.56 -29.09
CA GLU A 12 12.24 -26.08 -27.74
C GLU A 12 12.93 -25.04 -26.84
N ARG A 13 13.81 -24.19 -27.39
CA ARG A 13 14.42 -23.08 -26.64
C ARG A 13 13.41 -21.99 -26.29
N ASN A 14 12.49 -21.67 -27.21
CA ASN A 14 11.43 -20.71 -26.96
C ASN A 14 10.41 -21.25 -25.94
N SER A 15 10.07 -22.54 -25.99
CA SER A 15 9.17 -23.15 -25.00
C SER A 15 9.81 -23.18 -23.60
N ALA A 16 11.07 -23.60 -23.48
CA ALA A 16 11.79 -23.62 -22.20
C ALA A 16 11.97 -22.20 -21.60
N SER A 17 12.26 -21.20 -22.44
CA SER A 17 12.31 -19.80 -22.01
C SER A 17 10.96 -19.28 -21.54
N SER A 18 9.87 -19.65 -22.22
CA SER A 18 8.51 -19.24 -21.85
C SER A 18 8.03 -19.91 -20.54
N GLU A 19 8.36 -21.18 -20.33
CA GLU A 19 8.01 -21.95 -19.13
C GLU A 19 8.79 -21.46 -17.90
N SER A 20 10.06 -21.07 -18.10
CA SER A 20 10.87 -20.41 -17.07
C SER A 20 10.33 -19.02 -16.69
N GLN A 21 9.75 -18.28 -17.65
CA GLN A 21 9.16 -16.97 -17.37
C GLN A 21 7.83 -17.07 -16.63
N VAL A 22 6.97 -18.03 -17.01
CA VAL A 22 5.69 -18.26 -16.31
C VAL A 22 5.94 -18.69 -14.86
N SER A 23 6.90 -19.58 -14.62
CA SER A 23 7.25 -20.01 -13.25
C SER A 23 7.81 -18.87 -12.39
N HIS A 24 8.58 -17.94 -12.97
CA HIS A 24 9.03 -16.73 -12.29
C HIS A 24 7.87 -15.81 -11.92
N ILE A 25 6.96 -15.53 -12.87
CA ILE A 25 5.78 -14.68 -12.64
C ILE A 25 4.91 -15.26 -11.53
N ASP A 26 4.65 -16.56 -11.53
CA ASP A 26 3.86 -17.22 -10.49
C ASP A 26 4.56 -17.13 -9.12
N SER A 27 5.88 -17.26 -9.07
CA SER A 27 6.65 -17.09 -7.84
C SER A 27 6.50 -15.67 -7.27
N VAL A 28 6.64 -14.64 -8.11
CA VAL A 28 6.45 -13.23 -7.71
C VAL A 28 5.03 -12.99 -7.21
N ILE A 29 4.02 -13.48 -7.94
CA ILE A 29 2.62 -13.34 -7.52
C ILE A 29 2.42 -14.02 -6.16
N ASN A 30 2.97 -15.20 -5.93
CA ASN A 30 2.81 -15.93 -4.67
C ASN A 30 3.53 -15.25 -3.48
N ALA A 31 4.57 -14.44 -3.73
CA ALA A 31 5.25 -13.66 -2.70
C ALA A 31 4.42 -12.48 -2.17
N ILE A 32 3.43 -12.02 -2.93
CA ILE A 32 2.53 -10.93 -2.49
C ILE A 32 1.48 -11.51 -1.54
N HIS A 33 1.51 -11.05 -0.27
CA HIS A 33 0.50 -11.40 0.72
C HIS A 33 -0.81 -10.66 0.48
N GLU A 34 -1.92 -11.28 0.86
CA GLU A 34 -3.25 -10.67 0.75
C GLU A 34 -3.34 -9.35 1.53
N PHE A 35 -3.98 -8.35 0.92
CA PHE A 35 -4.32 -7.08 1.53
C PHE A 35 -5.70 -7.17 2.17
N ASN A 36 -5.75 -6.87 3.46
CA ASN A 36 -6.97 -6.69 4.23
C ASN A 36 -6.90 -5.30 4.88
N PHE A 37 -7.92 -4.47 4.69
CA PHE A 37 -7.87 -3.09 5.14
C PHE A 37 -8.22 -2.99 6.62
N ASP A 38 -7.28 -2.48 7.41
CA ASP A 38 -7.50 -2.15 8.82
C ASP A 38 -7.32 -0.64 9.04
N GLY A 39 -8.43 0.08 9.02
CA GLY A 39 -8.47 1.52 9.27
C GLY A 39 -8.14 1.92 10.71
N VAL A 40 -8.17 0.97 11.67
CA VAL A 40 -7.88 1.24 13.09
C VAL A 40 -6.41 0.98 13.41
N ALA A 41 -5.84 -0.12 12.91
CA ALA A 41 -4.43 -0.44 13.10
C ALA A 41 -3.48 0.42 12.23
N GLY A 42 -4.03 1.22 11.31
CA GLY A 42 -3.25 2.17 10.52
C GLY A 42 -2.33 1.47 9.52
N VAL A 43 -2.80 0.38 8.90
CA VAL A 43 -2.12 -0.23 7.75
C VAL A 43 -2.87 0.20 6.48
N PRO A 44 -2.61 1.41 5.97
CA PRO A 44 -3.26 1.88 4.76
C PRO A 44 -2.69 1.15 3.54
N PHE A 45 -3.42 1.22 2.43
CA PHE A 45 -3.01 0.61 1.17
C PHE A 45 -1.61 1.04 0.73
N GLU A 46 -1.21 2.29 0.94
CA GLU A 46 0.11 2.79 0.58
C GLU A 46 1.23 2.02 1.27
N SER A 47 1.07 1.71 2.56
CA SER A 47 2.08 0.98 3.33
C SER A 47 2.23 -0.47 2.83
N TRP A 48 1.11 -1.12 2.51
CA TRP A 48 1.13 -2.46 1.93
C TRP A 48 1.70 -2.44 0.51
N PHE A 49 1.26 -1.50 -0.34
CA PHE A 49 1.67 -1.40 -1.72
C PHE A 49 3.16 -1.09 -1.83
N LYS A 50 3.68 -0.16 -1.02
CA LYS A 50 5.11 0.18 -0.98
C LYS A 50 6.02 -1.02 -0.71
N LYS A 51 5.55 -2.03 0.03
CA LYS A 51 6.29 -3.27 0.28
C LYS A 51 6.46 -4.12 -1.00
N TYR A 52 5.49 -4.06 -1.92
CA TYR A 52 5.45 -4.88 -3.13
C TYR A 52 5.56 -4.05 -4.42
N GLU A 53 5.77 -2.74 -4.31
CA GLU A 53 5.78 -1.80 -5.41
C GLU A 53 6.78 -2.21 -6.50
N ASP A 54 8.00 -2.56 -6.09
CA ASP A 54 9.04 -3.05 -6.98
C ASP A 54 8.66 -4.35 -7.70
N LEU A 55 7.87 -5.23 -7.07
CA LEU A 55 7.41 -6.44 -7.74
C LEU A 55 6.54 -6.10 -8.96
N PHE A 56 5.73 -5.03 -8.89
CA PHE A 56 4.87 -4.62 -10.01
C PHE A 56 5.62 -3.81 -11.07
N TYR A 57 6.55 -2.94 -10.68
CA TYR A 57 7.25 -2.04 -11.61
C TYR A 57 8.54 -2.63 -12.20
N ILE A 58 9.22 -3.48 -11.45
CA ILE A 58 10.51 -4.08 -11.84
C ILE A 58 10.30 -5.53 -12.26
N ASP A 59 9.83 -6.41 -11.36
CA ASP A 59 9.80 -7.86 -11.64
C ASP A 59 8.71 -8.27 -12.62
N LEU A 60 7.59 -7.53 -12.63
CA LEU A 60 6.48 -7.71 -13.55
C LEU A 60 6.45 -6.63 -14.65
N CYS A 61 7.58 -5.99 -14.94
CA CYS A 61 7.65 -4.88 -15.91
C CYS A 61 7.11 -5.24 -17.31
N GLU A 62 7.34 -6.49 -17.75
CA GLU A 62 6.91 -7.03 -19.05
C GLU A 62 5.39 -7.28 -19.14
N LEU A 63 4.65 -7.25 -18.02
CA LEU A 63 3.20 -7.41 -18.03
C LEU A 63 2.51 -6.11 -18.43
N ASP A 64 1.44 -6.22 -19.23
CA ASP A 64 0.59 -5.08 -19.55
C ASP A 64 -0.17 -4.57 -18.29
N GLY A 65 -0.61 -3.32 -18.34
CA GLY A 65 -1.30 -2.68 -17.23
C GLY A 65 -2.54 -3.45 -16.76
N ALA A 66 -3.32 -4.03 -17.68
CA ALA A 66 -4.52 -4.78 -17.30
C ALA A 66 -4.18 -6.11 -16.61
N SER A 67 -3.06 -6.75 -16.98
CA SER A 67 -2.52 -7.90 -16.25
C SER A 67 -2.09 -7.52 -14.83
N LYS A 68 -1.38 -6.40 -14.66
CA LYS A 68 -0.99 -5.91 -13.33
C LYS A 68 -2.19 -5.57 -12.46
N VAL A 69 -3.22 -4.93 -13.01
CA VAL A 69 -4.48 -4.65 -12.30
C VAL A 69 -5.15 -5.94 -11.84
N ARG A 70 -5.25 -6.96 -12.69
CA ARG A 70 -5.84 -8.25 -12.29
C ARG A 70 -5.05 -8.93 -11.16
N ILE A 71 -3.72 -8.89 -11.23
CA ILE A 71 -2.86 -9.47 -10.17
C ILE A 71 -3.06 -8.71 -8.87
N LEU A 72 -3.03 -7.37 -8.91
CA LEU A 72 -3.22 -6.51 -7.75
C LEU A 72 -4.58 -6.79 -7.07
N LEU A 73 -5.67 -6.77 -7.84
CA LEU A 73 -7.02 -7.00 -7.30
C LEU A 73 -7.23 -8.44 -6.82
N LYS A 74 -6.54 -9.43 -7.39
CA LYS A 74 -6.55 -10.82 -6.90
C LYS A 74 -5.92 -10.96 -5.51
N LYS A 75 -5.06 -9.99 -5.11
CA LYS A 75 -4.41 -9.97 -3.81
C LYS A 75 -5.20 -9.21 -2.75
N PHE A 76 -6.42 -8.80 -3.05
CA PHE A 76 -7.29 -8.16 -2.08
C PHE A 76 -8.21 -9.20 -1.43
N GLY A 77 -8.50 -8.98 -0.14
CA GLY A 77 -9.57 -9.68 0.54
C GLY A 77 -10.92 -9.45 -0.15
N THR A 78 -11.85 -10.37 0.08
CA THR A 78 -13.17 -10.35 -0.58
C THR A 78 -13.90 -9.02 -0.36
N MET A 79 -13.85 -8.48 0.86
CA MET A 79 -14.53 -7.24 1.22
C MET A 79 -13.92 -6.02 0.52
N GLU A 80 -12.59 -5.94 0.47
CA GLU A 80 -11.87 -4.85 -0.18
C GLU A 80 -12.06 -4.90 -1.70
N HIS A 81 -12.04 -6.09 -2.29
CA HIS A 81 -12.33 -6.27 -3.72
C HIS A 81 -13.74 -5.79 -4.06
N GLU A 82 -14.75 -6.16 -3.26
CA GLU A 82 -16.13 -5.70 -3.44
C GLU A 82 -16.24 -4.17 -3.31
N ARG A 83 -15.61 -3.59 -2.28
CA ARG A 83 -15.62 -2.14 -2.06
C ARG A 83 -14.99 -1.37 -3.22
N TYR A 84 -13.86 -1.84 -3.76
CA TYR A 84 -13.27 -1.26 -4.96
C TYR A 84 -14.20 -1.39 -6.17
N SER A 85 -14.76 -2.58 -6.39
CA SER A 85 -15.67 -2.84 -7.52
C SER A 85 -16.89 -1.92 -7.49
N ASN A 86 -17.48 -1.70 -6.32
CA ASN A 86 -18.61 -0.78 -6.14
C ASN A 86 -18.21 0.68 -6.34
N PHE A 87 -17.00 1.07 -5.90
CA PHE A 87 -16.53 2.45 -6.01
C PHE A 87 -16.28 2.89 -7.46
N VAL A 88 -15.82 1.98 -8.31
CA VAL A 88 -15.47 2.31 -9.71
C VAL A 88 -16.68 2.29 -10.66
N LEU A 89 -17.87 1.93 -10.18
CA LEU A 89 -19.08 1.94 -10.99
C LEU A 89 -19.37 3.35 -11.55
N PRO A 90 -19.90 3.45 -12.79
CA PRO A 90 -20.35 2.36 -13.65
C PRO A 90 -19.26 1.71 -14.51
N LYS A 91 -17.99 2.13 -14.38
CA LYS A 91 -16.87 1.59 -15.17
C LYS A 91 -16.46 0.21 -14.67
N ASN A 92 -15.87 -0.59 -15.55
CA ASN A 92 -15.29 -1.87 -15.16
C ASN A 92 -13.88 -1.65 -14.56
N PRO A 93 -13.46 -2.42 -13.54
CA PRO A 93 -12.07 -2.46 -13.06
C PRO A 93 -10.99 -2.50 -14.14
N ARG A 94 -11.27 -3.16 -15.28
CA ARG A 94 -10.34 -3.30 -16.41
C ARG A 94 -10.21 -2.03 -17.26
N ASP A 95 -11.11 -1.07 -17.11
CA ASP A 95 -11.10 0.19 -17.86
C ASP A 95 -10.11 1.21 -17.27
N PHE A 96 -9.55 0.91 -16.10
CA PHE A 96 -8.56 1.75 -15.42
C PHE A 96 -7.15 1.27 -15.76
N SER A 97 -6.25 2.22 -16.01
CA SER A 97 -4.82 1.92 -16.04
C SER A 97 -4.33 1.49 -14.65
N PHE A 98 -3.16 0.85 -14.61
CA PHE A 98 -2.57 0.40 -13.34
C PHE A 98 -2.37 1.56 -12.35
N ASP A 99 -1.85 2.70 -12.81
CA ASP A 99 -1.63 3.88 -11.97
C ASP A 99 -2.94 4.49 -11.49
N GLU A 100 -3.98 4.53 -12.32
CA GLU A 100 -5.32 4.96 -11.91
C GLU A 100 -5.93 4.02 -10.86
N THR A 101 -5.74 2.72 -11.01
CA THR A 101 -6.17 1.73 -10.01
C THR A 101 -5.43 1.95 -8.69
N VAL A 102 -4.09 2.05 -8.69
CA VAL A 102 -3.29 2.32 -7.48
C VAL A 102 -3.77 3.61 -6.80
N LYS A 103 -3.95 4.68 -7.56
CA LYS A 103 -4.46 5.96 -7.04
C LYS A 103 -5.87 5.82 -6.43
N THR A 104 -6.75 5.08 -7.09
CA THR A 104 -8.12 4.85 -6.60
C THR A 104 -8.11 4.03 -5.31
N LEU A 105 -7.27 3.00 -5.24
CA LEU A 105 -7.11 2.17 -4.04
C LEU A 105 -6.56 2.97 -2.85
N SER A 106 -5.59 3.85 -3.09
CA SER A 106 -5.13 4.85 -2.11
C SER A 106 -6.25 5.75 -1.58
N GLN A 107 -7.21 6.12 -2.41
CA GLN A 107 -8.35 6.94 -1.96
C GLN A 107 -9.33 6.14 -1.10
N ILE A 108 -9.60 4.88 -1.45
CA ILE A 108 -10.58 4.04 -0.74
C ILE A 108 -10.02 3.49 0.57
N PHE A 109 -8.75 3.10 0.55
CA PHE A 109 -8.07 2.34 1.60
C PHE A 109 -6.86 3.08 2.18
N GLY A 110 -6.79 4.39 1.95
CA GLY A 110 -5.75 5.24 2.51
C GLY A 110 -5.98 5.59 3.97
N GLU A 111 -5.11 6.46 4.48
CA GLU A 111 -5.22 7.06 5.80
C GLU A 111 -6.58 7.74 6.01
N GLN A 112 -7.36 7.24 6.97
CA GLN A 112 -8.69 7.79 7.29
C GLN A 112 -8.64 8.90 8.34
N SER A 113 -7.51 9.02 9.06
CA SER A 113 -7.35 10.04 10.09
C SER A 113 -7.07 11.41 9.46
N SER A 114 -7.72 12.45 9.98
CA SER A 114 -7.34 13.81 9.61
C SER A 114 -5.88 14.09 9.99
N LEU A 115 -5.21 14.98 9.26
CA LEU A 115 -3.85 15.37 9.59
C LEU A 115 -3.74 15.96 11.01
N PHE A 116 -4.79 16.65 11.48
CA PHE A 116 -4.86 17.13 12.86
C PHE A 116 -4.89 15.97 13.85
N THR A 117 -5.74 14.97 13.63
CA THR A 117 -5.83 13.77 14.48
C THR A 117 -4.49 13.05 14.55
N ILE A 118 -3.81 12.86 13.40
CA ILE A 118 -2.49 12.23 13.35
C ILE A 118 -1.48 13.01 14.20
N ARG A 119 -1.42 14.33 14.03
CA ARG A 119 -0.51 15.21 14.79
C ARG A 119 -0.79 15.18 16.29
N TYR A 120 -2.06 15.19 16.66
CA TYR A 120 -2.52 15.10 18.04
C TYR A 120 -2.15 13.77 18.69
N GLN A 121 -2.42 12.65 18.02
CA GLN A 121 -2.06 11.32 18.54
C GLN A 121 -0.55 11.14 18.63
N CYS A 122 0.20 11.63 17.65
CA CYS A 122 1.66 11.62 17.69
C CYS A 122 2.23 12.37 18.92
N SER A 123 1.60 13.49 19.29
CA SER A 123 1.99 14.28 20.46
C SER A 123 1.63 13.61 21.80
N LYS A 124 0.79 12.58 21.76
CA LYS A 124 0.35 11.78 22.90
C LYS A 124 1.10 10.45 23.04
N ILE A 125 2.04 10.14 22.16
CA ILE A 125 2.81 8.89 22.23
C ILE A 125 3.51 8.80 23.57
N MET A 126 3.27 7.71 24.27
CA MET A 126 3.98 7.34 25.49
C MET A 126 4.63 5.98 25.30
N LYS A 127 5.74 5.76 25.99
CA LYS A 127 6.39 4.46 25.99
C LYS A 127 5.62 3.52 26.91
N GLU A 128 5.16 2.39 26.37
CA GLU A 128 4.47 1.38 27.17
C GLU A 128 5.42 0.69 28.17
N PRO A 129 4.89 0.26 29.34
CA PRO A 129 5.64 -0.59 30.27
C PRO A 129 6.05 -1.90 29.57
N GLY A 130 7.36 -2.15 29.50
CA GLY A 130 7.91 -3.36 28.88
C GLY A 130 8.40 -3.21 27.43
N ASP A 131 8.10 -2.10 26.74
CA ASP A 131 8.70 -1.85 25.42
C ASP A 131 10.22 -1.64 25.55
N ASP A 132 10.99 -2.17 24.60
CA ASP A 132 12.38 -1.77 24.45
C ASP A 132 12.50 -0.42 23.71
N TRP A 133 13.69 0.18 23.77
CA TRP A 133 13.93 1.48 23.15
C TRP A 133 13.91 1.46 21.63
N VAL A 134 14.28 0.34 21.00
CA VAL A 134 14.31 0.20 19.54
C VAL A 134 12.88 0.18 19.00
N LYS A 135 12.00 -0.61 19.62
CA LYS A 135 10.58 -0.66 19.30
C LYS A 135 9.93 0.71 19.49
N HIS A 136 10.17 1.35 20.63
CA HIS A 136 9.59 2.67 20.91
C HIS A 136 10.10 3.75 19.94
N ALA A 137 11.40 3.80 19.65
CA ALA A 137 11.97 4.72 18.68
C ALA A 137 11.38 4.49 17.27
N GLY A 138 11.14 3.22 16.89
CA GLY A 138 10.47 2.88 15.64
C GLY A 138 9.04 3.44 15.56
N ILE A 139 8.27 3.36 16.64
CA ILE A 139 6.93 3.95 16.74
C ILE A 139 7.02 5.48 16.61
N VAL A 140 7.87 6.13 17.41
CA VAL A 140 8.05 7.59 17.37
C VAL A 140 8.42 8.06 15.96
N ASN A 141 9.38 7.40 15.31
CA ASN A 141 9.81 7.76 13.96
C ASN A 141 8.66 7.63 12.95
N ARG A 142 7.92 6.51 12.99
CA ARG A 142 6.78 6.29 12.08
C ARG A 142 5.70 7.37 12.25
N GLU A 143 5.33 7.68 13.48
CA GLU A 143 4.30 8.68 13.74
C GLU A 143 4.78 10.11 13.42
N CYS A 144 6.06 10.43 13.61
CA CYS A 144 6.65 11.70 13.18
C CYS A 144 6.67 11.87 11.64
N GLU A 145 6.89 10.79 10.87
CA GLU A 145 6.78 10.84 9.40
C GLU A 145 5.34 11.05 8.94
N ARG A 146 4.36 10.48 9.67
CA ARG A 146 2.93 10.71 9.45
C ARG A 146 2.49 12.12 9.89
N PHE A 147 3.13 12.69 10.92
CA PHE A 147 2.86 14.04 11.44
C PHE A 147 3.02 15.14 10.38
N LYS A 148 3.87 14.90 9.36
CA LYS A 148 4.22 15.87 8.32
C LYS A 148 4.67 17.20 8.93
N LEU A 149 5.80 17.14 9.64
CA LEU A 149 6.36 18.27 10.37
C LEU A 149 6.83 19.39 9.42
N SER A 150 7.54 19.04 8.35
CA SER A 150 8.09 19.99 7.38
C SER A 150 7.06 20.98 6.79
N PRO A 151 5.88 20.54 6.31
CA PRO A 151 4.86 21.47 5.80
C PRO A 151 3.98 22.13 6.87
N MET A 152 4.23 21.93 8.18
CA MET A 152 3.42 22.52 9.24
C MET A 152 3.76 24.00 9.46
N THR A 153 2.74 24.85 9.53
CA THR A 153 2.93 26.27 9.86
C THR A 153 3.07 26.50 11.36
N GLU A 154 3.66 27.64 11.76
CA GLU A 154 3.75 28.02 13.17
C GLU A 154 2.38 28.10 13.85
N ASP A 155 1.37 28.61 13.15
CA ASP A 155 0.03 28.74 13.72
C ASP A 155 -0.64 27.37 13.88
N GLN A 156 -0.45 26.46 12.92
CA GLN A 156 -0.90 25.07 13.08
C GLN A 156 -0.22 24.39 14.29
N PHE A 157 1.07 24.66 14.51
CA PHE A 157 1.79 24.17 15.68
C PHE A 157 1.23 24.74 16.98
N LYS A 158 1.04 26.07 17.06
CA LYS A 158 0.46 26.74 18.24
C LYS A 158 -0.92 26.20 18.57
N CYS A 159 -1.78 26.01 17.56
CA CYS A 159 -3.10 25.39 17.73
C CYS A 159 -2.99 23.96 18.28
N LEU A 160 -2.08 23.16 17.74
CA LEU A 160 -1.85 21.80 18.25
C LEU A 160 -1.41 21.80 19.71
N VAL A 161 -0.42 22.64 20.07
CA VAL A 161 0.06 22.78 21.45
C VAL A 161 -1.06 23.21 22.39
N PHE A 162 -1.89 24.17 21.96
CA PHE A 162 -3.06 24.61 22.72
C PHE A 162 -4.01 23.44 22.99
N VAL A 163 -4.43 22.69 21.97
CA VAL A 163 -5.33 21.55 22.14
C VAL A 163 -4.70 20.43 22.98
N CYS A 164 -3.39 20.16 22.84
CA CYS A 164 -2.68 19.19 23.67
C CYS A 164 -2.54 19.62 25.16
N SER A 165 -2.70 20.91 25.45
CA SER A 165 -2.67 21.45 26.82
C SER A 165 -4.00 21.28 27.55
N LEU A 166 -5.11 21.11 26.82
CA LEU A 166 -6.44 20.83 27.36
C LEU A 166 -6.52 19.36 27.79
N ARG A 167 -6.18 19.10 29.05
CA ARG A 167 -6.14 17.75 29.65
C ARG A 167 -7.24 17.53 30.69
N SER A 168 -7.99 18.57 31.02
CA SER A 168 -9.03 18.50 32.03
C SER A 168 -10.29 17.85 31.46
N PRO A 169 -11.01 17.01 32.22
CA PRO A 169 -12.30 16.47 31.77
C PRO A 169 -13.32 17.56 31.43
N GLU A 170 -13.23 18.74 32.05
CA GLU A 170 -14.10 19.89 31.76
C GLU A 170 -13.87 20.49 30.36
N ASP A 171 -12.73 20.21 29.73
CA ASP A 171 -12.36 20.72 28.41
C ASP A 171 -12.70 19.73 27.28
N ALA A 172 -13.34 18.60 27.59
CA ALA A 172 -13.54 17.49 26.63
C ALA A 172 -14.47 17.83 25.44
N ASP A 173 -15.32 18.86 25.59
CA ASP A 173 -16.31 19.29 24.59
C ASP A 173 -15.91 20.59 23.84
N ILE A 174 -14.68 21.10 24.07
CA ILE A 174 -14.12 22.28 23.39
C ILE A 174 -13.52 21.88 22.04
#